data_AF-A0A6J6KCG4-F1
#
_entry.id   AF-A0A6J6KCG4-F1
#
_cell.length_a   1.000
_cell.length_b   1.000
_cell.length_c   1.000
_cell.angle_alpha   90.00
_cell.angle_beta   90.00
_cell.angle_gamma   90.00
#
_symmetry.space_group_name_H-M   'P 1'
#
loop_
_entity.id
_entity.type
_entity.pdbx_description
1 polymer ?
#
loop_
_entity_poly.entity_id
_entity_poly.type
_entity_poly.pdbx_seq_one_letter_code
_entity_poly.pdbx_strand_id
1 'polypeptide(L)'
;MPATRRDITLETSDGLTLVGELSLPLTGTPVATAVFFHPLPTAGGFMDSHVIRKAAWRLPALAQLAVVRFNFRGVSSPRGISEGQFGHGDDERLDLEAALAFVASERLPKPWLIGWSFGTEVILKHARNHVSEIAGVLLLSPPLHRTTDEELARWADVAIPVVAVVPEFDDYLTPSEATARFAIAPSVAIVPGDGAKHLWVGEKYTYFVLNEITKRLNPAASPLSESWPA
;
A
#
# COMPACT_ATOMS: atom_id res chain seq x y z
N MET A 1 16.29 7.59 7.47
CA MET A 1 15.90 8.49 8.57
C MET A 1 15.74 7.71 9.86
N PRO A 2 15.92 8.36 11.02
CA PRO A 2 15.66 7.76 12.33
C PRO A 2 14.26 7.13 12.42
N ALA A 3 14.18 5.88 12.88
CA ALA A 3 12.93 5.21 13.20
C ALA A 3 13.25 3.97 14.05
N THR A 4 12.30 3.53 14.87
CA THR A 4 12.37 2.23 15.55
C THR A 4 11.88 1.18 14.57
N ARG A 5 12.75 0.25 14.17
CA ARG A 5 12.43 -0.80 13.20
C ARG A 5 12.60 -2.16 13.83
N ARG A 6 11.64 -3.04 13.60
CA ARG A 6 11.75 -4.45 13.99
C ARG A 6 11.13 -5.34 12.94
N ASP A 7 11.75 -6.50 12.75
CA ASP A 7 11.14 -7.58 12.00
C ASP A 7 9.90 -8.08 12.74
N ILE A 8 8.89 -8.48 11.97
CA ILE A 8 7.60 -8.96 12.46
C ILE A 8 7.21 -10.20 11.67
N THR A 9 6.29 -10.97 12.24
CA THR A 9 5.56 -12.01 11.51
C THR A 9 4.07 -11.69 11.49
N LEU A 10 3.39 -12.09 10.42
CA LEU A 10 1.94 -12.08 10.32
C LEU A 10 1.46 -13.54 10.24
N GLU A 11 0.49 -13.90 11.07
CA GLU A 11 -0.11 -15.23 11.05
C GLU A 11 -1.43 -15.18 10.28
N THR A 12 -1.54 -15.96 9.21
CA THR A 12 -2.77 -16.07 8.43
C THR A 12 -3.73 -17.06 9.06
N SER A 13 -5.02 -16.96 8.76
CA SER A 13 -6.03 -17.89 9.30
C SER A 13 -5.89 -19.32 8.77
N ASP A 14 -5.19 -19.52 7.64
CA ASP A 14 -4.81 -20.83 7.11
C ASP A 14 -3.48 -21.36 7.69
N GLY A 15 -2.90 -20.66 8.67
CA GLY A 15 -1.76 -21.14 9.46
C GLY A 15 -0.39 -20.90 8.82
N LEU A 16 -0.27 -19.93 7.92
CA LEU A 16 1.00 -19.52 7.32
C LEU A 16 1.62 -18.36 8.10
N THR A 17 2.94 -18.40 8.23
CA THR A 17 3.72 -17.29 8.74
C THR A 17 4.26 -16.45 7.57
N LEU A 18 3.93 -15.15 7.56
CA LEU A 18 4.46 -14.17 6.60
C LEU A 18 5.51 -13.28 7.26
N VAL A 19 6.60 -12.99 6.55
CA VAL A 19 7.68 -12.13 7.05
C VAL A 19 7.42 -10.66 6.73
N GLY A 20 7.73 -9.77 7.67
CA GLY A 20 7.56 -8.32 7.49
C GLY A 20 8.45 -7.45 8.36
N GLU A 21 8.23 -6.15 8.28
CA GLU A 21 8.84 -5.13 9.13
C GLU A 21 7.78 -4.11 9.59
N LEU A 22 7.85 -3.75 10.87
CA LEU A 22 7.19 -2.57 11.43
C LEU A 22 8.23 -1.46 11.65
N SER A 23 7.98 -0.29 11.07
CA SER A 23 8.74 0.94 11.29
C SER A 23 7.89 1.98 12.01
N LEU A 24 8.37 2.48 13.15
CA LEU A 24 7.69 3.47 13.99
C LEU A 24 8.53 4.75 14.14
N PRO A 25 7.88 5.93 14.33
CA PRO A 25 8.59 7.14 14.72
C PRO A 25 9.48 6.90 15.96
N LEU A 26 10.64 7.54 16.05
CA LEU A 26 11.52 7.40 17.24
C LEU A 26 10.87 7.92 18.52
N THR A 27 10.02 8.94 18.39
CA THR A 27 9.38 9.65 19.50
C THR A 27 7.92 9.90 19.19
N GLY A 28 7.08 9.91 20.22
CA GLY A 28 5.65 10.14 20.09
C GLY A 28 4.90 8.92 19.53
N THR A 29 3.57 9.02 19.51
CA THR A 29 2.71 8.00 18.90
C THR A 29 2.54 8.29 17.40
N PRO A 30 2.48 7.27 16.53
CA PRO A 30 2.15 7.49 15.13
C PRO A 30 0.72 8.07 15.02
N VAL A 31 0.51 9.01 14.09
CA VAL A 31 -0.82 9.62 13.88
C VAL A 31 -1.70 8.81 12.94
N ALA A 32 -1.08 8.01 12.07
CA ALA A 32 -1.73 7.08 11.16
C ALA A 32 -0.79 5.92 10.82
N THR A 33 -1.35 4.85 10.25
CA THR A 33 -0.61 3.65 9.83
C THR A 33 -0.71 3.48 8.32
N ALA A 34 0.41 3.18 7.67
CA ALA A 34 0.51 2.80 6.26
C ALA A 34 0.83 1.31 6.17
N VAL A 35 -0.07 0.51 5.60
CA VAL A 35 0.17 -0.93 5.34
C VAL A 35 0.40 -1.12 3.85
N PHE A 36 1.57 -1.65 3.49
CA PHE A 36 1.97 -1.80 2.10
C PHE A 36 1.74 -3.21 1.54
N PHE A 37 1.11 -3.26 0.37
CA PHE A 37 0.88 -4.45 -0.43
C PHE A 37 1.71 -4.32 -1.71
N HIS A 38 2.71 -5.19 -1.85
CA HIS A 38 3.79 -5.01 -2.83
C HIS A 38 3.39 -5.44 -4.26
N PRO A 39 4.15 -5.01 -5.29
CA PRO A 39 3.90 -5.40 -6.68
C PRO A 39 4.12 -6.91 -6.92
N LEU A 40 3.81 -7.37 -8.14
CA LEU A 40 3.67 -8.78 -8.47
C LEU A 40 4.87 -9.64 -8.03
N PRO A 41 4.68 -10.67 -7.17
CA PRO A 41 5.73 -11.60 -6.74
C PRO A 41 6.56 -12.18 -7.88
N THR A 42 5.89 -12.68 -8.92
CA THR A 42 6.52 -13.38 -10.05
C THR A 42 7.33 -12.46 -10.97
N ALA A 43 7.17 -11.15 -10.84
CA ALA A 43 7.98 -10.13 -11.51
C ALA A 43 9.07 -9.53 -10.59
N GLY A 44 9.35 -10.17 -9.44
CA GLY A 44 10.35 -9.72 -8.48
C GLY A 44 9.87 -8.62 -7.53
N GLY A 45 8.54 -8.48 -7.34
CA GLY A 45 7.97 -7.60 -6.32
C GLY A 45 8.06 -8.21 -4.92
N PHE A 46 8.42 -7.39 -3.93
CA PHE A 46 8.53 -7.76 -2.51
C PHE A 46 8.48 -6.52 -1.61
N MET A 47 8.43 -6.67 -0.28
CA MET A 47 8.28 -5.54 0.65
C MET A 47 9.38 -4.47 0.62
N ASP A 48 10.52 -4.74 -0.03
CA ASP A 48 11.67 -3.84 -0.15
C ASP A 48 11.80 -3.20 -1.55
N SER A 49 10.77 -3.37 -2.41
CA SER A 49 10.64 -2.59 -3.65
C SER A 49 10.74 -1.08 -3.36
N HIS A 50 11.31 -0.30 -4.28
CA HIS A 50 11.93 1.00 -3.93
C HIS A 50 10.97 2.02 -3.31
N VAL A 51 9.71 2.11 -3.78
CA VAL A 51 8.71 3.01 -3.18
C VAL A 51 8.44 2.63 -1.73
N ILE A 52 8.19 1.35 -1.47
CA ILE A 52 7.85 0.81 -0.15
C ILE A 52 9.03 0.98 0.81
N ARG A 53 10.24 0.64 0.36
CA ARG A 53 11.46 0.80 1.16
C ARG A 53 11.70 2.26 1.52
N LYS A 54 11.58 3.17 0.55
CA LYS A 54 11.73 4.62 0.81
C LYS A 54 10.64 5.13 1.75
N ALA A 55 9.40 4.62 1.65
CA ALA A 55 8.31 4.97 2.56
C ALA A 55 8.64 4.58 4.01
N ALA A 56 9.02 3.32 4.25
CA ALA A 56 9.44 2.84 5.58
C ALA A 56 10.67 3.58 6.14
N TRP A 57 11.51 4.12 5.25
CA TRP A 57 12.71 4.87 5.62
C TRP A 57 12.47 6.33 5.94
N ARG A 58 11.36 6.91 5.45
CA ARG A 58 11.10 8.36 5.48
C ARG A 58 9.87 8.72 6.31
N LEU A 59 8.74 8.06 6.06
CA LEU A 59 7.45 8.44 6.64
C LEU A 59 7.39 8.40 8.18
N PRO A 60 8.04 7.45 8.87
CA PRO A 60 8.05 7.47 10.34
C PRO A 60 8.70 8.72 10.91
N ALA A 61 9.81 9.15 10.32
CA ALA A 61 10.55 10.31 10.77
C ALA A 61 9.86 11.61 10.34
N LEU A 62 9.54 11.72 9.06
CA LEU A 62 9.14 12.98 8.41
C LEU A 62 7.64 13.27 8.49
N ALA A 63 6.82 12.27 8.74
CA ALA A 63 5.35 12.40 8.74
C ALA A 63 4.68 11.78 9.97
N GLN A 64 5.44 11.32 10.97
CA GLN A 64 4.91 10.70 12.19
C GLN A 64 3.99 9.49 11.90
N LEU A 65 4.33 8.68 10.88
CA LEU A 65 3.52 7.54 10.44
C LEU A 65 4.10 6.19 10.88
N ALA A 66 3.25 5.27 11.32
CA ALA A 66 3.63 3.87 11.39
C ALA A 66 3.64 3.28 9.98
N VAL A 67 4.64 2.46 9.65
CA VAL A 67 4.72 1.76 8.37
C VAL A 67 4.84 0.27 8.62
N VAL A 68 3.85 -0.49 8.14
CA VAL A 68 3.86 -1.96 8.09
C VAL A 68 4.07 -2.36 6.64
N ARG A 69 5.03 -3.26 6.43
CA ARG A 69 5.29 -3.87 5.13
C ARG A 69 5.62 -5.33 5.34
N PHE A 70 5.17 -6.17 4.43
CA PHE A 70 5.32 -7.61 4.54
C PHE A 70 5.40 -8.22 3.15
N ASN A 71 5.91 -9.44 3.09
CA ASN A 71 5.91 -10.25 1.89
C ASN A 71 4.63 -11.07 1.83
N PHE A 72 3.92 -11.03 0.71
CA PHE A 72 2.83 -11.98 0.44
C PHE A 72 3.32 -13.43 0.53
N ARG A 73 2.39 -14.36 0.71
CA ARG A 73 2.64 -15.81 0.71
C ARG A 73 3.53 -16.24 -0.45
N GLY A 74 4.49 -17.12 -0.16
CA GLY A 74 5.46 -17.66 -1.12
C GLY A 74 6.56 -16.70 -1.59
N VAL A 75 6.60 -15.45 -1.12
CA VAL A 75 7.63 -14.47 -1.54
C VAL A 75 8.90 -14.62 -0.71
N SER A 76 10.03 -14.70 -1.41
CA SER A 76 11.37 -14.68 -0.84
C SER A 76 12.03 -13.31 -0.99
N SER A 77 12.72 -12.85 0.05
CA SER A 77 13.46 -11.58 0.07
C SER A 77 14.68 -11.67 0.99
N PRO A 78 15.54 -10.63 1.05
CA PRO A 78 16.65 -10.58 2.02
C PRO A 78 16.23 -10.72 3.49
N ARG A 79 14.95 -10.52 3.83
CA ARG A 79 14.40 -10.65 5.19
C ARG A 79 13.83 -12.04 5.50
N GLY A 80 13.93 -12.98 4.56
CA GLY A 80 13.37 -14.32 4.68
C GLY A 80 12.25 -14.59 3.68
N ILE A 81 11.57 -15.71 3.90
CA ILE A 81 10.57 -16.29 3.02
C ILE A 81 9.25 -16.34 3.77
N SER A 82 8.21 -15.72 3.19
CA SER A 82 6.84 -15.95 3.64
C SER A 82 6.38 -17.34 3.17
N GLU A 83 5.75 -18.09 4.06
CA GLU A 83 5.28 -19.44 3.77
C GLU A 83 4.16 -19.46 2.71
N GLY A 84 3.79 -20.66 2.26
CA GLY A 84 2.75 -20.87 1.25
C GLY A 84 3.23 -20.64 -0.19
N GLN A 85 2.28 -20.36 -1.08
CA GLN A 85 2.50 -20.21 -2.52
C GLN A 85 1.64 -19.06 -3.05
N PHE A 86 2.08 -18.46 -4.16
CA PHE A 86 1.36 -17.39 -4.83
C PHE A 86 -0.07 -17.81 -5.19
N GLY A 87 -1.06 -17.09 -4.67
CA GLY A 87 -2.49 -17.38 -4.77
C GLY A 87 -3.20 -16.65 -5.90
N HIS A 88 -2.44 -16.07 -6.83
CA HIS A 88 -2.95 -15.33 -7.99
C HIS A 88 -3.86 -14.14 -7.69
N GLY A 89 -3.88 -13.65 -6.45
CA GLY A 89 -4.70 -12.54 -5.96
C GLY A 89 -5.93 -12.98 -5.17
N ASP A 90 -6.23 -14.27 -5.09
CA ASP A 90 -7.37 -14.79 -4.34
C ASP A 90 -6.95 -15.21 -2.92
N ASP A 91 -5.88 -16.01 -2.78
CA ASP A 91 -5.44 -16.44 -1.45
C ASP A 91 -4.71 -15.33 -0.66
N GLU A 92 -4.15 -14.33 -1.36
CA GLU A 92 -3.60 -13.12 -0.73
C GLU A 92 -4.65 -12.32 0.06
N ARG A 93 -5.94 -12.65 -0.04
CA ARG A 93 -6.99 -12.19 0.89
C ARG A 93 -6.60 -12.46 2.34
N LEU A 94 -6.12 -13.67 2.63
CA LEU A 94 -5.77 -14.09 3.99
C LEU A 94 -4.53 -13.36 4.50
N ASP A 95 -3.62 -12.98 3.60
CA ASP A 95 -2.45 -12.17 3.93
C ASP A 95 -2.85 -10.74 4.28
N LEU A 96 -3.85 -10.18 3.58
CA LEU A 96 -4.44 -8.88 3.90
C LEU A 96 -5.13 -8.91 5.25
N GLU A 97 -5.93 -9.94 5.53
CA GLU A 97 -6.59 -10.14 6.82
C GLU A 97 -5.56 -10.26 7.95
N ALA A 98 -4.46 -10.99 7.74
CA ALA A 98 -3.36 -11.10 8.70
C ALA A 98 -2.67 -9.75 8.97
N ALA A 99 -2.46 -8.93 7.93
CA ALA A 99 -1.89 -7.59 8.09
C ALA A 99 -2.81 -6.66 8.90
N LEU A 100 -4.14 -6.73 8.70
CA LEU A 100 -5.11 -5.98 9.50
C LEU A 100 -5.14 -6.46 10.96
N ALA A 101 -5.14 -7.77 11.17
CA ALA A 101 -5.09 -8.37 12.50
C ALA A 101 -3.83 -7.96 13.28
N PHE A 102 -2.68 -7.90 12.60
CA PHE A 102 -1.43 -7.41 13.18
C PHE A 102 -1.50 -5.92 13.57
N VAL A 103 -2.05 -5.06 12.70
CA VAL A 103 -2.24 -3.64 13.03
C VAL A 103 -3.11 -3.48 14.27
N ALA A 104 -4.18 -4.27 14.40
CA ALA A 104 -5.06 -4.26 15.55
C ALA A 104 -4.35 -4.77 16.83
N SER A 105 -3.57 -5.85 16.75
CA SER A 105 -2.88 -6.43 17.91
C SER A 105 -1.80 -5.50 18.47
N GLU A 106 -1.11 -4.76 17.59
CA GLU A 106 -0.14 -3.72 17.93
C GLU A 106 -0.80 -2.41 18.40
N ARG A 107 -2.14 -2.33 18.39
CA ARG A 107 -2.92 -1.12 18.74
C ARG A 107 -2.48 0.10 17.95
N LEU A 108 -2.09 -0.09 16.69
CA LEU A 108 -1.72 1.00 15.81
C LEU A 108 -2.97 1.76 15.35
N PRO A 109 -2.86 3.05 14.97
CA PRO A 109 -3.97 3.78 14.36
C PRO A 109 -4.56 3.05 13.16
N LYS A 110 -5.85 3.26 12.87
CA LYS A 110 -6.54 2.65 11.72
C LYS A 110 -5.71 2.84 10.43
N PRO A 111 -5.42 1.76 9.68
CA PRO A 111 -4.47 1.84 8.59
C PRO A 111 -5.10 2.40 7.33
N TRP A 112 -4.27 3.07 6.54
CA TRP A 112 -4.47 3.17 5.11
C TRP A 112 -3.81 1.97 4.44
N LEU A 113 -4.53 1.34 3.51
CA LEU A 113 -3.97 0.27 2.68
C LEU A 113 -3.37 0.87 1.42
N ILE A 114 -2.09 0.62 1.19
CA ILE A 114 -1.34 1.16 0.06
C ILE A 114 -0.88 0.00 -0.80
N GLY A 115 -1.55 -0.19 -1.93
CA GLY A 115 -1.21 -1.22 -2.90
C GLY A 115 -0.38 -0.64 -4.02
N TRP A 116 0.52 -1.45 -4.58
CA TRP A 116 1.20 -1.10 -5.83
C TRP A 116 1.09 -2.26 -6.82
N SER A 117 0.66 -1.96 -8.05
CA SER A 117 0.46 -2.93 -9.11
C SER A 117 -0.43 -4.09 -8.63
N PHE A 118 0.06 -5.34 -8.62
CA PHE A 118 -0.64 -6.50 -8.04
C PHE A 118 -1.27 -6.24 -6.66
N GLY A 119 -0.56 -5.55 -5.76
CA GLY A 119 -1.09 -5.23 -4.43
C GLY A 119 -2.34 -4.35 -4.46
N THR A 120 -2.54 -3.56 -5.51
CA THR A 120 -3.80 -2.80 -5.70
C THR A 120 -4.98 -3.73 -5.98
N GLU A 121 -4.74 -4.81 -6.73
CA GLU A 121 -5.79 -5.75 -7.12
C GLU A 121 -6.22 -6.57 -5.91
N VAL A 122 -5.26 -7.01 -5.07
CA VAL A 122 -5.55 -7.67 -3.78
C VAL A 122 -6.44 -6.77 -2.90
N ILE A 123 -6.11 -5.48 -2.80
CA ILE A 123 -6.93 -4.52 -2.03
C ILE A 123 -8.32 -4.39 -2.65
N LEU A 124 -8.43 -4.14 -3.96
CA LEU A 124 -9.72 -3.97 -4.65
C LEU A 124 -10.63 -5.21 -4.53
N LYS A 125 -10.03 -6.41 -4.56
CA LYS A 125 -10.75 -7.68 -4.42
C LYS A 125 -11.26 -7.92 -3.00
N HIS A 126 -10.48 -7.56 -1.98
CA HIS A 126 -10.72 -8.10 -0.63
C HIS A 126 -10.98 -7.06 0.45
N ALA A 127 -10.39 -5.85 0.37
CA ALA A 127 -10.47 -4.86 1.44
C ALA A 127 -11.88 -4.27 1.65
N ARG A 128 -12.79 -4.41 0.68
CA ARG A 128 -14.16 -3.89 0.78
C ARG A 128 -14.94 -4.47 1.97
N ASN A 129 -14.64 -5.71 2.36
CA ASN A 129 -15.26 -6.36 3.52
C ASN A 129 -14.71 -5.83 4.86
N HIS A 130 -13.59 -5.10 4.82
CA HIS A 130 -12.85 -4.61 5.99
C HIS A 130 -12.88 -3.07 6.11
N VAL A 131 -13.79 -2.40 5.39
CA VAL A 131 -13.86 -0.92 5.37
C VAL A 131 -14.07 -0.29 6.75
N SER A 132 -14.65 -1.01 7.70
CA SER A 132 -14.82 -0.52 9.08
C SER A 132 -13.50 -0.49 9.88
N GLU A 133 -12.50 -1.25 9.44
CA GLU A 133 -11.20 -1.42 10.11
C GLU A 133 -10.14 -0.47 9.57
N ILE A 134 -10.34 0.08 8.38
CA ILE A 134 -9.36 0.91 7.66
C ILE A 134 -9.79 2.38 7.57
N ALA A 135 -8.83 3.27 7.38
CA ALA A 135 -9.04 4.72 7.26
C ALA A 135 -9.11 5.19 5.79
N GLY A 136 -8.60 4.40 4.85
CA GLY A 136 -8.60 4.73 3.43
C GLY A 136 -7.75 3.76 2.59
N VAL A 137 -7.77 3.97 1.29
CA VAL A 137 -7.04 3.15 0.30
C VAL A 137 -6.30 4.05 -0.69
N LEU A 138 -5.06 3.68 -0.99
CA LEU A 138 -4.24 4.29 -2.05
C LEU A 138 -3.74 3.20 -3.00
N LEU A 139 -4.15 3.27 -4.27
CA LEU A 139 -3.84 2.31 -5.31
C LEU A 139 -2.79 2.92 -6.25
N LEU A 140 -1.54 2.47 -6.16
CA LEU A 140 -0.44 2.94 -7.00
C LEU A 140 -0.36 2.08 -8.26
N SER A 141 -0.48 2.69 -9.44
CA SER A 141 -0.44 2.00 -10.74
C SER A 141 -1.37 0.77 -10.82
N PRO A 142 -2.69 0.91 -10.61
CA PRO A 142 -3.60 -0.24 -10.61
C PRO A 142 -3.78 -0.80 -12.02
N PRO A 143 -3.30 -2.02 -12.34
CA PRO A 143 -3.36 -2.53 -13.72
C PRO A 143 -4.75 -3.07 -14.11
N LEU A 144 -5.62 -3.38 -13.13
CA LEU A 144 -6.97 -3.92 -13.34
C LEU A 144 -7.00 -5.15 -14.30
N HIS A 145 -6.02 -6.04 -14.17
CA HIS A 145 -5.91 -7.29 -14.92
C HIS A 145 -6.72 -8.43 -14.31
N ARG A 146 -6.78 -8.48 -12.98
CA ARG A 146 -7.42 -9.52 -12.15
C ARG A 146 -8.70 -9.03 -11.51
N THR A 147 -8.78 -7.73 -11.20
CA THR A 147 -9.97 -7.13 -10.62
C THR A 147 -11.09 -7.10 -11.65
N THR A 148 -12.22 -7.76 -11.36
CA THR A 148 -13.40 -7.75 -12.23
C THR A 148 -14.20 -6.45 -12.07
N ASP A 149 -15.08 -6.18 -13.02
CA ASP A 149 -15.97 -5.03 -12.94
C ASP A 149 -16.94 -5.16 -11.76
N GLU A 150 -17.40 -6.37 -11.42
CA GLU A 150 -18.20 -6.60 -10.21
C GLU A 150 -17.42 -6.29 -8.94
N GLU A 151 -16.16 -6.72 -8.86
CA GLU A 151 -15.30 -6.45 -7.71
C GLU A 151 -15.06 -4.95 -7.53
N LEU A 152 -14.86 -4.23 -8.65
CA LEU A 152 -14.68 -2.79 -8.68
C LEU A 152 -15.97 -2.02 -8.35
N ALA A 153 -17.12 -2.44 -8.87
CA ALA A 153 -18.42 -1.82 -8.62
C ALA A 153 -18.79 -1.79 -7.13
N ARG A 154 -18.30 -2.74 -6.33
CA ARG A 154 -18.50 -2.71 -4.86
C ARG A 154 -17.89 -1.48 -4.18
N TRP A 155 -16.99 -0.77 -4.84
CA TRP A 155 -16.38 0.47 -4.34
C TRP A 155 -17.18 1.73 -4.68
N ALA A 156 -18.32 1.61 -5.37
CA ALA A 156 -19.11 2.75 -5.84
C ALA A 156 -19.63 3.67 -4.73
N ASP A 157 -19.97 3.11 -3.57
CA ASP A 157 -20.65 3.80 -2.46
C ASP A 157 -19.85 3.81 -1.15
N VAL A 158 -18.54 3.52 -1.23
CA VAL A 158 -17.70 3.38 -0.05
C VAL A 158 -17.52 4.72 0.68
N ALA A 159 -17.68 4.72 2.01
CA ALA A 159 -17.60 5.94 2.82
C ALA A 159 -16.17 6.40 3.15
N ILE A 160 -15.18 5.51 3.03
CA ILE A 160 -13.77 5.85 3.24
C ILE A 160 -13.16 6.41 1.94
N PRO A 161 -12.13 7.26 2.02
CA PRO A 161 -11.43 7.72 0.83
C PRO A 161 -10.71 6.58 0.10
N VAL A 162 -10.92 6.49 -1.20
CA VAL A 162 -10.20 5.57 -2.11
C VAL A 162 -9.61 6.37 -3.25
N VAL A 163 -8.31 6.22 -3.47
CA VAL A 163 -7.60 6.99 -4.50
C VAL A 163 -6.75 6.07 -5.36
N ALA A 164 -6.94 6.14 -6.68
CA ALA A 164 -6.05 5.57 -7.68
C ALA A 164 -5.03 6.62 -8.16
N VAL A 165 -3.75 6.37 -7.90
CA VAL A 165 -2.65 7.17 -8.43
C VAL A 165 -2.12 6.50 -9.69
N VAL A 166 -2.35 7.12 -10.83
CA VAL A 166 -2.17 6.51 -12.16
C VAL A 166 -1.06 7.24 -12.91
N PRO A 167 0.06 6.58 -13.25
CA PRO A 167 1.14 7.21 -14.02
C PRO A 167 0.67 7.64 -15.42
N GLU A 168 1.13 8.79 -15.91
CA GLU A 168 0.78 9.29 -17.24
C GLU A 168 1.19 8.30 -18.36
N PHE A 169 2.37 7.70 -18.23
CA PHE A 169 2.94 6.75 -19.20
C PHE A 169 2.98 5.33 -18.64
N ASP A 170 1.91 4.90 -17.96
CA ASP A 170 1.75 3.51 -17.57
C ASP A 170 1.47 2.64 -18.81
N ASP A 171 2.10 1.47 -18.88
CA ASP A 171 1.93 0.51 -19.99
C ASP A 171 0.64 -0.32 -19.84
N TYR A 172 -0.02 -0.28 -18.67
CA TYR A 172 -1.20 -1.10 -18.37
C TYR A 172 -2.49 -0.30 -18.23
N LEU A 173 -2.43 0.88 -17.61
CA LEU A 173 -3.60 1.72 -17.37
C LEU A 173 -3.22 3.19 -17.35
N THR A 174 -3.55 3.93 -18.40
CA THR A 174 -3.35 5.38 -18.47
C THR A 174 -4.43 6.15 -17.69
N PRO A 175 -4.24 7.44 -17.35
CA PRO A 175 -5.23 8.22 -16.61
C PRO A 175 -6.60 8.33 -17.32
N SER A 176 -6.61 8.42 -18.65
CA SER A 176 -7.86 8.42 -19.43
C SER A 176 -8.59 7.08 -19.36
N GLU A 177 -7.85 5.97 -19.48
CA GLU A 177 -8.43 4.63 -19.36
C GLU A 177 -8.91 4.36 -17.94
N ALA A 178 -8.15 4.79 -16.93
CA ALA A 178 -8.56 4.73 -15.53
C ALA A 178 -9.88 5.50 -15.31
N THR A 179 -10.03 6.69 -15.89
CA THR A 179 -11.28 7.47 -15.80
C THR A 179 -12.47 6.69 -16.34
N ALA A 180 -12.30 6.00 -17.48
CA ALA A 180 -13.34 5.16 -18.05
C ALA A 180 -13.62 3.90 -17.20
N ARG A 181 -12.57 3.19 -16.75
CA ARG A 181 -12.69 1.94 -15.99
C ARG A 181 -13.27 2.17 -14.58
N PHE A 182 -12.86 3.23 -13.89
CA PHE A 182 -13.38 3.58 -12.56
C PHE A 182 -14.73 4.31 -12.60
N ALA A 183 -15.33 4.55 -13.77
CA ALA A 183 -16.65 5.19 -13.87
C ALA A 183 -17.76 4.41 -13.14
N ILE A 184 -17.61 3.08 -13.03
CA ILE A 184 -18.52 2.21 -12.25
C ILE A 184 -18.33 2.35 -10.73
N ALA A 185 -17.22 2.96 -10.29
CA ALA A 185 -16.87 3.20 -8.90
C ALA A 185 -16.55 4.69 -8.66
N PRO A 186 -17.55 5.59 -8.77
CA PRO A 186 -17.33 7.04 -8.80
C PRO A 186 -16.75 7.62 -7.49
N SER A 187 -16.81 6.88 -6.39
CA SER A 187 -16.17 7.25 -5.11
C SER A 187 -14.63 7.11 -5.15
N VAL A 188 -14.07 6.44 -6.17
CA VAL A 188 -12.63 6.34 -6.36
C VAL A 188 -12.11 7.59 -7.06
N ALA A 189 -11.32 8.39 -6.33
CA ALA A 189 -10.64 9.54 -6.93
C ALA A 189 -9.44 9.09 -7.77
N ILE A 190 -9.24 9.71 -8.93
CA ILE A 190 -8.08 9.45 -9.79
C ILE A 190 -7.12 10.62 -9.68
N VAL A 191 -5.84 10.32 -9.46
CA VAL A 191 -4.76 11.29 -9.42
C VAL A 191 -3.72 10.92 -10.48
N PRO A 192 -3.55 11.73 -11.54
CA PRO A 192 -2.52 11.47 -12.53
C PRO A 192 -1.12 11.74 -11.97
N GLY A 193 -0.16 10.90 -12.35
CA GLY A 193 1.26 11.07 -12.07
C GLY A 193 2.02 11.55 -13.30
N ASP A 194 2.09 12.88 -13.48
CA ASP A 194 2.67 13.51 -14.66
C ASP A 194 4.13 13.07 -14.91
N GLY A 195 4.39 12.60 -16.12
CA GLY A 195 5.66 12.07 -16.60
C GLY A 195 6.08 10.72 -16.01
N ALA A 196 5.30 10.17 -15.08
CA ALA A 196 5.64 8.92 -14.41
C ALA A 196 5.31 7.69 -15.28
N LYS A 197 6.01 6.60 -15.01
CA LYS A 197 5.74 5.26 -15.56
C LYS A 197 5.29 4.32 -14.45
N HIS A 198 4.84 3.13 -14.83
CA HIS A 198 4.31 2.08 -13.93
C HIS A 198 5.12 1.89 -12.64
N LEU A 199 6.44 1.94 -12.76
CA LEU A 199 7.35 1.64 -11.65
C LEU A 199 7.72 2.84 -10.77
N TRP A 200 7.27 4.06 -11.04
CA TRP A 200 7.64 5.25 -10.22
C TRP A 200 9.16 5.42 -10.00
N VAL A 201 9.97 5.09 -11.00
CA VAL A 201 11.44 5.08 -10.90
C VAL A 201 12.00 6.50 -10.93
N GLY A 202 12.90 6.80 -9.99
CA GLY A 202 13.53 8.12 -9.87
C GLY A 202 13.01 8.90 -8.68
N GLU A 203 13.86 9.77 -8.13
CA GLU A 203 13.55 10.47 -6.88
C GLU A 203 12.31 11.35 -6.98
N LYS A 204 12.13 12.05 -8.11
CA LYS A 204 10.92 12.84 -8.42
C LYS A 204 9.64 12.03 -8.21
N TYR A 205 9.55 10.85 -8.82
CA TYR A 205 8.33 10.04 -8.81
C TYR A 205 8.14 9.28 -7.50
N THR A 206 9.22 8.83 -6.85
CA THR A 206 9.07 8.29 -5.50
C THR A 206 8.58 9.38 -4.53
N TYR A 207 9.16 10.58 -4.58
CA TYR A 207 8.77 11.69 -3.72
C TYR A 207 7.33 12.15 -3.97
N PHE A 208 6.88 12.18 -5.23
CA PHE A 208 5.48 12.39 -5.58
C PHE A 208 4.56 11.38 -4.86
N VAL A 209 4.86 10.08 -4.96
CA VAL A 209 4.07 9.04 -4.27
C VAL A 209 4.09 9.21 -2.76
N LEU A 210 5.26 9.49 -2.16
CA LEU A 210 5.35 9.72 -0.72
C LEU A 210 4.55 10.95 -0.28
N ASN A 211 4.51 12.00 -1.09
CA ASN A 211 3.66 13.17 -0.85
C ASN A 211 2.17 12.85 -0.93
N GLU A 212 1.74 12.04 -1.91
CA GLU A 212 0.35 11.61 -1.99
C GLU A 212 -0.05 10.77 -0.76
N ILE A 213 0.87 9.95 -0.22
CA ILE A 213 0.66 9.24 1.05
C ILE A 213 0.54 10.25 2.19
N THR A 214 1.53 11.14 2.37
CA THR A 214 1.54 12.10 3.48
C THR A 214 0.34 13.04 3.47
N LYS A 215 -0.06 13.55 2.30
CA LYS A 215 -1.24 14.41 2.12
C LYS A 215 -2.53 13.79 2.68
N ARG A 216 -2.63 12.46 2.69
CA ARG A 216 -3.81 11.72 3.14
C ARG A 216 -3.70 11.23 4.58
N LEU A 217 -2.52 10.75 4.97
CA LEU A 217 -2.30 10.13 6.28
C LEU A 217 -1.92 11.14 7.36
N ASN A 218 -1.22 12.22 7.00
CA ASN A 218 -0.91 13.33 7.89
C ASN A 218 -0.80 14.65 7.09
N PRO A 219 -1.94 15.28 6.76
CA PRO A 219 -1.97 16.51 5.97
C PRO A 219 -1.12 17.65 6.56
N ALA A 220 -0.97 17.69 7.89
CA ALA A 220 -0.16 18.71 8.58
C ALA A 220 1.35 18.56 8.31
N ALA A 221 1.80 17.40 7.83
CA ALA A 221 3.18 17.14 7.41
C ALA A 221 3.35 17.19 5.88
N SER A 222 2.35 17.67 5.14
CA SER A 222 2.39 17.80 3.67
C SER A 222 2.73 19.25 3.25
N PRO A 223 3.61 19.48 2.25
CA PRO A 223 4.43 18.47 1.57
C PRO A 223 5.48 17.87 2.52
N LEU A 224 5.81 16.60 2.28
CA LEU A 224 6.80 15.85 3.02
C LEU A 224 8.16 16.56 2.92
N SER A 225 8.80 16.87 4.04
CA SER A 225 10.11 17.56 3.99
C SER A 225 11.16 16.77 3.19
N GLU A 226 11.92 17.46 2.36
CA GLU A 226 13.05 16.89 1.60
C GLU A 226 14.31 16.70 2.47
N SER A 227 14.36 17.35 3.64
CA SER A 227 15.49 17.30 4.57
C SER A 227 15.07 16.81 5.95
N TRP A 228 16.03 16.23 6.67
CA TRP A 228 15.92 15.92 8.09
C TRP A 228 16.65 17.01 8.89
N PRO A 229 16.01 17.65 9.89
CA PRO A 229 16.72 18.60 10.74
C PRO A 229 17.89 17.91 11.44
N ALA A 230 19.06 18.54 11.38
CA ALA A 230 20.30 18.07 12.01
C ALA A 230 20.19 18.02 13.54
#